data_AF-A0A5J5L1Z0-F1
#
_entry.id   AF-A0A5J5L1Z0-F1
#
_cell.length_a   1.000
_cell.length_b   1.000
_cell.length_c   1.000
_cell.angle_alpha   90.00
_cell.angle_beta   90.00
_cell.angle_gamma   90.00
#
_symmetry.space_group_name_H-M   'P 1'
#
loop_
_entity.id
_entity.type
_entity.pdbx_description
1 polymer ?
#
loop_
_entity_poly.entity_id
_entity_poly.type
_entity_poly.pdbx_seq_one_letter_code
_entity_poly.pdbx_strand_id
1 'polypeptide(L)'
;MATIRVRDWTKEQIEKIRDTESHSSHDSVIKSLLKDRKLAKYADDAAETVPESSSESRTKEPDTAFDDLTVLGELTGADNGVLFLWCPSCGNELAHLTADNPLGLSVFEIECQRCLTHLDRHAIVAIEIGYPIEQKLVDDCLQEDLKDCVVDYWDRTLDSAAVGALDDDLDPAHLVWQFDQYLRAFAWEWPVDVPVVGFATDETYHNTTTDEYLEVIEPVSENRNAMDSFKIRRYAGEPETHDGETEILDSTTVVEHIVNRRLLVEARPDSPSLPESTEPTT
;
A
#
# COMPACT_ATOMS: atom_id res chain seq x y z
N MET A 1 -36.14 15.29 -13.76
CA MET A 1 -35.95 14.20 -12.79
C MET A 1 -34.56 14.39 -12.19
N ALA A 2 -34.44 14.29 -10.87
CA ALA A 2 -33.24 14.71 -10.15
C ALA A 2 -32.06 13.80 -10.49
N THR A 3 -30.98 14.38 -11.02
CA THR A 3 -29.67 13.74 -11.16
C THR A 3 -29.13 13.47 -9.76
N ILE A 4 -29.20 12.22 -9.32
CA ILE A 4 -28.73 11.78 -8.00
C ILE A 4 -27.20 11.74 -8.02
N ARG A 5 -26.56 12.73 -7.37
CA ARG A 5 -25.12 12.76 -7.12
C ARG A 5 -24.86 12.08 -5.77
N VAL A 6 -24.44 10.82 -5.81
CA VAL A 6 -24.12 9.99 -4.62
C VAL A 6 -23.07 10.64 -3.72
N ARG A 7 -22.24 11.54 -4.26
CA ARG A 7 -21.22 12.33 -3.53
C ARG A 7 -21.75 13.25 -2.43
N ASP A 8 -23.05 13.56 -2.40
CA ASP A 8 -23.62 14.53 -1.44
C ASP A 8 -24.39 13.88 -0.28
N TRP A 9 -24.34 12.54 -0.15
CA TRP A 9 -25.33 11.80 0.64
C TRP A 9 -24.77 11.33 1.98
N THR A 10 -25.28 11.91 3.07
CA THR A 10 -24.90 11.56 4.44
C THR A 10 -25.53 10.24 4.90
N LYS A 11 -24.99 9.61 5.94
CA LYS A 11 -25.51 8.39 6.60
C LYS A 11 -27.03 8.41 6.81
N GLU A 12 -27.56 9.54 7.26
CA GLU A 12 -29.00 9.77 7.51
C GLU A 12 -29.83 9.67 6.21
N GLN A 13 -29.26 10.08 5.07
CA GLN A 13 -29.91 10.00 3.78
C GLN A 13 -29.91 8.55 3.25
N ILE A 14 -28.83 7.79 3.45
CA ILE A 14 -28.75 6.37 3.07
C ILE A 14 -29.74 5.53 3.89
N GLU A 15 -29.85 5.78 5.20
CA GLU A 15 -30.84 5.13 6.06
C GLU A 15 -32.28 5.46 5.64
N LYS A 16 -32.54 6.71 5.27
CA LYS A 16 -33.86 7.15 4.79
C LYS A 16 -34.28 6.42 3.50
N ILE A 17 -33.35 6.16 2.57
CA ILE A 17 -33.65 5.38 1.35
C ILE A 17 -33.91 3.92 1.71
N ARG A 18 -33.07 3.32 2.57
CA ARG A 18 -33.25 1.93 3.01
C ARG A 18 -34.67 1.72 3.53
N ASP A 19 -35.13 2.62 4.38
CA ASP A 19 -36.42 2.54 5.02
C ASP A 19 -37.58 2.89 4.06
N THR A 20 -37.37 3.82 3.11
CA THR A 20 -38.39 4.21 2.11
C THR A 20 -38.57 3.16 1.03
N GLU A 21 -37.47 2.56 0.56
CA GLU A 21 -37.43 1.60 -0.54
C GLU A 21 -37.41 0.14 -0.04
N SER A 22 -37.51 -0.07 1.28
CA SER A 22 -37.57 -1.38 1.94
C SER A 22 -36.41 -2.31 1.58
N HIS A 23 -35.21 -1.76 1.45
CA HIS A 23 -34.01 -2.55 1.24
C HIS A 23 -33.64 -3.34 2.50
N SER A 24 -33.21 -4.59 2.33
CA SER A 24 -32.85 -5.46 3.46
C SER A 24 -31.53 -5.07 4.13
N SER A 25 -30.69 -4.27 3.47
CA SER A 25 -29.39 -3.82 3.96
C SER A 25 -28.95 -2.55 3.24
N HIS A 26 -28.00 -1.81 3.83
CA HIS A 26 -27.35 -0.68 3.17
C HIS A 26 -26.63 -1.11 1.88
N ASP A 27 -26.06 -2.32 1.83
CA ASP A 27 -25.47 -2.90 0.61
C ASP A 27 -26.49 -3.01 -0.54
N SER A 28 -27.75 -3.36 -0.24
CA SER A 28 -28.80 -3.40 -1.25
C SER A 28 -29.19 -2.01 -1.76
N VAL A 29 -29.18 -0.99 -0.89
CA VAL A 29 -29.40 0.42 -1.27
C VAL A 29 -28.27 0.88 -2.18
N ILE A 30 -27.02 0.68 -1.75
CA ILE A 30 -25.84 1.12 -2.50
C ILE A 30 -25.82 0.43 -3.88
N LYS A 31 -26.03 -0.89 -3.96
CA LYS A 31 -26.12 -1.61 -5.25
C LYS A 31 -27.26 -1.09 -6.15
N SER A 32 -28.40 -0.71 -5.59
CA SER A 32 -29.51 -0.11 -6.33
C SER A 32 -29.13 1.25 -6.89
N LEU A 33 -28.54 2.11 -6.06
CA LEU A 33 -28.08 3.45 -6.44
C LEU A 33 -26.99 3.41 -7.52
N LEU A 34 -26.05 2.46 -7.42
CA LEU A 34 -25.01 2.24 -8.43
C LEU A 34 -25.60 1.70 -9.75
N LYS A 35 -26.66 0.89 -9.69
CA LYS A 35 -27.39 0.41 -10.88
C LYS A 35 -28.17 1.53 -11.58
N ASP A 36 -28.76 2.45 -10.82
CA ASP A 36 -29.41 3.64 -11.37
C ASP A 36 -28.41 4.60 -12.02
N ARG A 37 -27.17 4.67 -11.51
CA ARG A 37 -26.06 5.37 -12.20
C ARG A 37 -25.69 4.74 -13.54
N LYS A 38 -25.75 3.42 -13.70
CA LYS A 38 -25.59 2.78 -15.02
C LYS A 38 -26.69 3.26 -15.97
N LEU A 39 -27.94 3.28 -15.54
CA LEU A 39 -29.07 3.75 -16.36
C LEU A 39 -28.96 5.24 -16.70
N ALA A 40 -28.49 6.07 -15.76
CA ALA A 40 -28.26 7.50 -15.99
C ALA A 40 -27.07 7.76 -16.93
N LYS A 41 -25.95 7.03 -16.80
CA LYS A 41 -24.79 7.13 -17.72
C LYS A 41 -25.17 6.75 -19.16
N TYR A 42 -26.06 5.78 -19.36
CA TYR A 42 -26.58 5.47 -20.70
C TYR A 42 -27.54 6.54 -21.24
N ALA A 43 -28.08 7.42 -20.38
CA ALA A 43 -28.94 8.53 -20.77
C ALA A 43 -28.16 9.86 -20.93
N ASP A 44 -27.02 10.03 -20.26
CA ASP A 44 -26.21 11.25 -20.23
C ASP A 44 -25.13 11.34 -21.33
N ASP A 45 -24.98 10.31 -22.18
CA ASP A 45 -24.14 10.37 -23.40
C ASP A 45 -24.71 11.33 -24.48
N ALA A 46 -25.65 12.22 -24.10
CA ALA A 46 -26.35 13.15 -24.96
C ALA A 46 -26.38 14.62 -24.45
N ALA A 47 -25.75 14.98 -23.32
CA ALA A 47 -25.75 16.39 -22.88
C ALA A 47 -24.54 16.78 -22.02
N GLU A 48 -23.71 17.68 -22.57
CA GLU A 48 -22.55 18.31 -21.96
C GLU A 48 -22.89 19.41 -20.92
N THR A 49 -22.01 19.49 -19.90
CA THR A 49 -21.50 20.67 -19.14
C THR A 49 -22.36 21.39 -18.07
N VAL A 50 -21.71 21.70 -16.91
CA VAL A 50 -21.65 22.99 -16.11
C VAL A 50 -21.24 22.71 -14.62
N PRO A 51 -20.51 23.62 -13.93
CA PRO A 51 -19.37 23.30 -13.04
C PRO A 51 -19.65 23.23 -11.52
N GLU A 52 -18.62 22.76 -10.80
CA GLU A 52 -18.51 22.53 -9.35
C GLU A 52 -18.52 23.80 -8.49
N SER A 53 -19.13 23.70 -7.31
CA SER A 53 -19.04 24.67 -6.22
C SER A 53 -18.26 24.07 -5.05
N SER A 54 -17.27 24.84 -4.61
CA SER A 54 -16.32 24.66 -3.51
C SER A 54 -16.88 24.17 -2.17
N SER A 55 -16.19 23.20 -1.55
CA SER A 55 -16.34 22.79 -0.15
C SER A 55 -15.18 23.33 0.70
N GLU A 56 -15.51 23.92 1.85
CA GLU A 56 -14.58 24.43 2.86
C GLU A 56 -14.31 23.39 3.97
N SER A 57 -13.09 23.49 4.52
CA SER A 57 -12.60 23.04 5.83
C SER A 57 -12.06 21.61 5.96
N ARG A 58 -10.90 21.36 5.34
CA ARG A 58 -9.95 20.29 5.72
C ARG A 58 -9.21 20.65 7.00
N THR A 59 -9.34 19.82 8.02
CA THR A 59 -8.57 19.94 9.26
C THR A 59 -7.27 19.15 9.06
N LYS A 60 -6.17 19.84 8.73
CA LYS A 60 -4.78 19.34 8.68
C LYS A 60 -4.66 17.81 8.51
N GLU A 61 -4.94 17.35 7.29
CA GLU A 61 -4.61 16.00 6.87
C GLU A 61 -3.08 15.85 6.76
N PRO A 62 -2.51 14.68 7.08
CA PRO A 62 -1.16 14.35 6.66
C PRO A 62 -1.04 14.55 5.15
N ASP A 63 0.13 14.96 4.68
CA ASP A 63 0.42 15.24 3.27
C ASP A 63 0.45 13.90 2.51
N THR A 64 -0.71 13.28 2.29
CA THR A 64 -0.87 12.01 1.58
C THR A 64 -1.14 12.31 0.10
N ALA A 65 -0.55 11.52 -0.79
CA ALA A 65 -0.76 11.66 -2.23
C ALA A 65 -2.19 11.28 -2.67
N PHE A 66 -2.95 10.62 -1.78
CA PHE A 66 -4.29 10.10 -2.05
C PHE A 66 -5.26 10.62 -0.99
N ASP A 67 -6.18 11.48 -1.40
CA ASP A 67 -7.16 12.10 -0.49
C ASP A 67 -8.23 11.10 0.02
N ASP A 68 -8.52 10.02 -0.73
CA ASP A 68 -9.63 9.08 -0.45
C ASP A 68 -9.16 7.62 -0.19
N LEU A 69 -7.84 7.39 -0.13
CA LEU A 69 -7.21 6.10 0.15
C LEU A 69 -6.27 6.25 1.35
N THR A 70 -6.52 5.49 2.41
CA THR A 70 -5.82 5.65 3.67
C THR A 70 -5.47 4.29 4.23
N VAL A 71 -4.22 4.05 4.63
CA VAL A 71 -3.88 2.81 5.32
C VAL A 71 -4.54 2.80 6.70
N LEU A 72 -5.11 1.66 7.11
CA LEU A 72 -5.92 1.56 8.31
C LEU A 72 -5.18 2.03 9.59
N GLY A 73 -3.85 1.89 9.63
CA GLY A 73 -2.99 2.32 10.73
C GLY A 73 -2.87 3.84 10.93
N GLU A 74 -3.21 4.65 9.93
CA GLU A 74 -3.24 6.13 10.02
C GLU A 74 -4.67 6.70 10.04
N LEU A 75 -5.68 5.85 9.94
CA LEU A 75 -7.07 6.25 9.87
C LEU A 75 -7.59 6.71 11.25
N THR A 76 -7.91 8.00 11.37
CA THR A 76 -8.40 8.60 12.63
C THR A 76 -9.93 8.78 12.65
N GLY A 77 -10.57 8.70 11.49
CA GLY A 77 -12.02 8.81 11.32
C GLY A 77 -12.43 8.26 9.96
N ALA A 78 -13.74 8.12 9.76
CA ALA A 78 -14.36 7.77 8.51
C ALA A 78 -15.06 8.99 7.93
N ASP A 79 -14.71 9.39 6.71
CA ASP A 79 -15.50 10.35 5.96
C ASP A 79 -16.86 9.75 5.64
N ASN A 80 -17.91 10.52 5.98
CA ASN A 80 -19.31 10.10 5.86
C ASN A 80 -19.72 8.85 6.68
N GLY A 81 -18.84 8.38 7.59
CA GLY A 81 -19.13 7.27 8.51
C GLY A 81 -19.15 5.88 7.87
N VAL A 82 -18.63 5.73 6.65
CA VAL A 82 -18.60 4.45 5.92
C VAL A 82 -17.23 4.25 5.27
N LEU A 83 -16.64 3.08 5.48
CA LEU A 83 -15.32 2.71 4.95
C LEU A 83 -15.38 1.32 4.30
N PHE A 84 -14.61 1.18 3.24
CA PHE A 84 -14.41 -0.10 2.55
C PHE A 84 -12.98 -0.55 2.78
N LEU A 85 -12.77 -1.72 3.38
CA LEU A 85 -11.44 -2.27 3.62
C LEU A 85 -11.04 -3.16 2.45
N TRP A 86 -9.82 -2.98 1.93
CA TRP A 86 -9.32 -3.67 0.75
C TRP A 86 -7.96 -4.30 1.01
N CYS A 87 -7.76 -5.46 0.37
CA CYS A 87 -6.49 -6.16 0.35
C CYS A 87 -5.61 -5.59 -0.77
N PRO A 88 -4.46 -4.97 -0.46
CA PRO A 88 -3.58 -4.41 -1.49
C PRO A 88 -2.86 -5.49 -2.29
N SER A 89 -2.67 -6.70 -1.73
CA SER A 89 -2.02 -7.82 -2.42
C SER A 89 -2.79 -8.35 -3.63
N CYS A 90 -4.13 -8.41 -3.57
CA CYS A 90 -4.94 -9.03 -4.63
C CYS A 90 -6.15 -8.19 -5.09
N GLY A 91 -6.25 -6.95 -4.62
CA GLY A 91 -7.35 -6.04 -4.95
C GLY A 91 -8.73 -6.57 -4.54
N ASN A 92 -8.81 -7.40 -3.50
CA ASN A 92 -10.08 -7.96 -3.03
C ASN A 92 -10.62 -7.15 -1.86
N GLU A 93 -11.92 -6.85 -1.90
CA GLU A 93 -12.63 -6.25 -0.79
C GLU A 93 -12.67 -7.22 0.41
N LEU A 94 -12.30 -6.72 1.58
CA LEU A 94 -12.22 -7.48 2.83
C LEU A 94 -13.50 -7.31 3.66
N ALA A 95 -13.95 -6.06 3.84
CA ALA A 95 -15.10 -5.74 4.68
C ALA A 95 -15.67 -4.34 4.38
N HIS A 96 -16.92 -4.12 4.79
CA HIS A 96 -17.54 -2.80 4.91
C HIS A 96 -17.72 -2.47 6.37
N LEU A 97 -17.32 -1.26 6.77
CA LEU A 97 -17.50 -0.77 8.12
C LEU A 97 -18.36 0.50 8.10
N THR A 98 -19.33 0.55 9.01
CA THR A 98 -19.99 1.79 9.39
C THR A 98 -19.40 2.21 10.73
N ALA A 99 -18.81 3.39 10.77
CA ALA A 99 -18.08 3.89 11.92
C ALA A 99 -18.66 5.21 12.41
N ASP A 100 -18.62 5.40 13.72
CA ASP A 100 -18.82 6.71 14.33
C ASP A 100 -17.44 7.30 14.63
N ASN A 101 -17.27 8.61 14.41
CA ASN A 101 -15.99 9.28 14.62
C ASN A 101 -15.84 9.71 16.09
N PRO A 102 -14.63 9.62 16.68
CA PRO A 102 -13.37 9.11 16.09
C PRO A 102 -13.27 7.58 16.10
N LEU A 103 -12.48 7.04 15.17
CA LEU A 103 -12.17 5.61 15.12
C LEU A 103 -11.11 5.26 16.17
N GLY A 104 -11.46 4.36 17.09
CA GLY A 104 -10.54 3.80 18.08
C GLY A 104 -10.18 2.35 17.75
N LEU A 105 -9.32 2.13 16.76
CA LEU A 105 -8.83 0.79 16.40
C LEU A 105 -7.49 0.53 17.07
N SER A 106 -7.51 -0.16 18.21
CA SER A 106 -6.28 -0.55 18.92
C SER A 106 -5.56 -1.73 18.24
N VAL A 107 -6.32 -2.75 17.82
CA VAL A 107 -5.80 -3.93 17.10
C VAL A 107 -6.85 -4.34 16.06
N PHE A 108 -6.42 -4.51 14.82
CA PHE A 108 -7.25 -5.04 13.73
C PHE A 108 -6.42 -6.01 12.90
N GLU A 109 -6.91 -7.24 12.76
CA GLU A 109 -6.29 -8.31 11.98
C GLU A 109 -7.35 -9.08 11.21
N ILE A 110 -7.06 -9.45 9.96
CA ILE A 110 -7.94 -10.23 9.10
C ILE A 110 -7.13 -11.07 8.09
N GLU A 111 -7.65 -12.24 7.72
CA GLU A 111 -7.12 -13.04 6.62
C GLU A 111 -7.93 -12.77 5.34
N CYS A 112 -7.25 -12.40 4.25
CA CYS A 112 -7.89 -12.21 2.96
C CYS A 112 -8.45 -13.53 2.42
N GLN A 113 -9.74 -13.61 2.15
CA GLN A 113 -10.39 -14.84 1.68
C GLN A 113 -10.02 -15.25 0.25
N ARG A 114 -9.31 -14.37 -0.49
CA ARG A 114 -8.89 -14.63 -1.88
C ARG A 114 -7.44 -15.08 -1.98
N CYS A 115 -6.50 -14.35 -1.37
CA CYS A 115 -5.07 -14.66 -1.42
C CYS A 115 -4.53 -15.33 -0.14
N LEU A 116 -5.35 -15.46 0.90
CA LEU A 116 -5.02 -16.03 2.22
C LEU A 116 -3.91 -15.28 2.97
N THR A 117 -3.53 -14.09 2.50
CA THR A 117 -2.58 -13.24 3.22
C THR A 117 -3.22 -12.73 4.51
N HIS A 118 -2.48 -12.86 5.61
CA HIS A 118 -2.84 -12.26 6.89
C HIS A 118 -2.46 -10.79 6.85
N LEU A 119 -3.41 -9.92 7.19
CA LEU A 119 -3.29 -8.48 7.08
C LEU A 119 -3.67 -7.85 8.41
N ASP A 120 -3.00 -6.77 8.76
CA ASP A 120 -3.33 -5.97 9.93
C ASP A 120 -3.49 -4.49 9.53
N ARG A 121 -3.55 -3.60 10.52
CA ARG A 121 -3.70 -2.16 10.29
C ARG A 121 -2.63 -1.56 9.36
N HIS A 122 -1.43 -2.13 9.28
CA HIS A 122 -0.33 -1.60 8.47
C HIS A 122 -0.36 -2.04 7.00
N ALA A 123 -1.25 -2.98 6.65
CA ALA A 123 -1.29 -3.58 5.32
C ALA A 123 -2.73 -3.65 4.73
N ILE A 124 -3.68 -2.94 5.34
CA ILE A 124 -5.06 -2.82 4.88
C ILE A 124 -5.29 -1.38 4.46
N VAL A 125 -5.89 -1.20 3.29
CA VAL A 125 -6.28 0.12 2.80
C VAL A 125 -7.76 0.31 3.02
N ALA A 126 -8.12 1.43 3.64
CA ALA A 126 -9.48 1.92 3.72
C ALA A 126 -9.74 2.87 2.55
N ILE A 127 -10.84 2.63 1.84
CA ILE A 127 -11.32 3.49 0.76
C ILE A 127 -12.56 4.23 1.27
N GLU A 128 -12.54 5.56 1.13
CA GLU A 128 -13.63 6.44 1.55
C GLU A 128 -14.62 6.77 0.42
N ILE A 129 -15.77 7.33 0.81
CA ILE A 129 -16.80 7.78 -0.13
C ILE A 129 -16.29 9.03 -0.87
N GLY A 130 -15.59 8.80 -1.98
CA GLY A 130 -14.98 9.84 -2.80
C GLY A 130 -14.16 9.26 -3.93
N TYR A 131 -13.49 8.14 -3.63
CA TYR A 131 -12.64 7.39 -4.53
C TYR A 131 -13.41 6.76 -5.70
N PRO A 132 -12.93 6.87 -6.95
CA PRO A 132 -13.63 6.39 -8.15
C PRO A 132 -13.48 4.87 -8.35
N ILE A 133 -13.87 4.08 -7.35
CA ILE A 133 -13.62 2.63 -7.30
C ILE A 133 -14.14 1.88 -8.52
N GLU A 134 -15.34 2.23 -9.01
CA GLU A 134 -15.94 1.57 -10.16
C GLU A 134 -15.13 1.78 -11.43
N GLN A 135 -14.58 2.99 -11.60
CA GLN A 135 -13.75 3.30 -12.76
C GLN A 135 -12.42 2.56 -12.63
N LYS A 136 -11.79 2.59 -11.46
CA LYS A 136 -10.51 1.92 -11.20
C LYS A 136 -10.58 0.39 -11.33
N LEU A 137 -11.73 -0.21 -11.00
CA LEU A 137 -12.01 -1.63 -11.26
C LEU A 137 -12.19 -1.96 -12.75
N VAL A 138 -12.77 -1.03 -13.53
CA VAL A 138 -12.92 -1.21 -14.99
C VAL A 138 -11.60 -1.00 -15.71
N ASP A 139 -10.80 -0.04 -15.24
CA ASP A 139 -9.51 0.32 -15.82
C ASP A 139 -8.37 -0.61 -15.33
N ASP A 140 -8.67 -1.55 -14.43
CA ASP A 140 -7.73 -2.50 -13.82
C ASP A 140 -6.56 -1.84 -13.06
N CYS A 141 -6.77 -0.61 -12.57
CA CYS A 141 -5.77 0.19 -11.85
C CYS A 141 -5.95 0.18 -10.34
N LEU A 142 -7.02 -0.44 -9.81
CA LEU A 142 -7.28 -0.40 -8.36
C LEU A 142 -6.14 -0.98 -7.54
N GLN A 143 -5.61 -2.14 -7.95
CA GLN A 143 -4.57 -2.82 -7.19
C GLN A 143 -3.27 -2.01 -7.13
N GLU A 144 -2.94 -1.30 -8.21
CA GLU A 144 -1.78 -0.40 -8.28
C GLU A 144 -1.94 0.77 -7.31
N ASP A 145 -3.09 1.46 -7.33
CA ASP A 145 -3.38 2.53 -6.37
C ASP A 145 -3.30 2.05 -4.91
N LEU A 146 -3.79 0.83 -4.62
CA LEU A 146 -3.71 0.24 -3.28
C LEU A 146 -2.27 -0.07 -2.87
N LYS A 147 -1.44 -0.55 -3.80
CA LYS A 147 -0.01 -0.79 -3.58
C LYS A 147 0.70 0.53 -3.29
N ASP A 148 0.49 1.55 -4.12
CA ASP A 148 1.15 2.85 -3.99
C ASP A 148 0.79 3.53 -2.66
N CYS A 149 -0.47 3.43 -2.24
CA CYS A 149 -0.93 3.91 -0.93
C CYS A 149 -0.18 3.23 0.24
N VAL A 150 0.04 1.92 0.16
CA VAL A 150 0.78 1.17 1.19
C VAL A 150 2.28 1.49 1.17
N VAL A 151 2.88 1.62 -0.01
CA VAL A 151 4.30 1.99 -0.16
C VAL A 151 4.56 3.37 0.44
N ASP A 152 3.73 4.37 0.10
CA ASP A 152 3.81 5.72 0.67
C ASP A 152 3.69 5.70 2.20
N TYR A 153 2.70 4.96 2.71
CA TYR A 153 2.50 4.82 4.15
C TYR A 153 3.71 4.21 4.86
N TRP A 154 4.29 3.12 4.33
CA TRP A 154 5.46 2.49 4.94
C TRP A 154 6.69 3.41 4.92
N ASP A 155 6.94 4.12 3.81
CA ASP A 155 8.05 5.08 3.72
C ASP A 155 7.89 6.23 4.74
N ARG A 156 6.71 6.86 4.80
CA ARG A 156 6.42 7.92 5.79
C ARG A 156 6.50 7.42 7.24
N THR A 157 6.09 6.18 7.49
CA THR A 157 6.16 5.56 8.81
C THR A 157 7.61 5.36 9.26
N LEU A 158 8.47 4.88 8.37
CA LEU A 158 9.91 4.73 8.67
C LEU A 158 10.63 6.08 8.75
N ASP A 159 10.23 7.08 7.97
CA ASP A 159 10.76 8.45 8.10
C ASP A 159 10.46 9.03 9.49
N SER A 160 9.23 8.84 9.96
CA SER A 160 8.82 9.22 11.32
C SER A 160 9.60 8.45 12.40
N ALA A 161 9.91 7.17 12.15
CA ALA A 161 10.74 6.34 13.03
C ALA A 161 12.18 6.87 13.12
N ALA A 162 12.77 7.29 11.99
CA ALA A 162 14.13 7.79 11.90
C ALA A 162 14.35 9.05 12.76
N VAL A 163 13.35 9.93 12.82
CA VAL A 163 13.41 11.16 13.63
C VAL A 163 12.89 10.99 15.06
N GLY A 164 12.53 9.76 15.45
CA GLY A 164 12.01 9.46 16.80
C GLY A 164 10.64 10.10 17.07
N ALA A 165 9.82 10.29 16.03
CA ALA A 165 8.49 10.90 16.12
C ALA A 165 7.35 9.87 16.19
N LEU A 166 7.66 8.58 16.29
CA LEU A 166 6.67 7.54 16.56
C LEU A 166 6.16 7.62 18.00
N ASP A 167 4.94 7.13 18.21
CA ASP A 167 4.41 6.88 19.56
C ASP A 167 5.34 5.91 20.30
N ASP A 168 5.53 6.14 21.61
CA ASP A 168 6.45 5.35 22.47
C ASP A 168 6.18 3.83 22.46
N ASP A 169 4.99 3.41 22.03
CA ASP A 169 4.56 2.01 21.95
C ASP A 169 4.99 1.31 20.64
N LEU A 170 5.50 2.04 19.63
CA LEU A 170 5.94 1.49 18.35
C LEU A 170 7.45 1.27 18.32
N ASP A 171 7.86 0.00 18.28
CA ASP A 171 9.26 -0.39 18.10
C ASP A 171 9.64 -0.37 16.59
N PRO A 172 10.59 0.49 16.16
CA PRO A 172 11.04 0.54 14.77
C PRO A 172 11.55 -0.81 14.25
N ALA A 173 12.22 -1.60 15.10
CA ALA A 173 12.74 -2.90 14.68
C ALA A 173 11.61 -3.89 14.35
N HIS A 174 10.51 -3.82 15.12
CA HIS A 174 9.32 -4.60 14.87
C HIS A 174 8.60 -4.18 13.59
N LEU A 175 8.48 -2.86 13.34
CA LEU A 175 7.87 -2.34 12.11
C LEU A 175 8.65 -2.78 10.86
N VAL A 176 9.99 -2.68 10.89
CA VAL A 176 10.82 -3.15 9.77
C VAL A 176 10.63 -4.64 9.53
N TRP A 177 10.67 -5.46 10.59
CA TRP A 177 10.39 -6.89 10.46
C TRP A 177 9.02 -7.13 9.84
N GLN A 178 7.99 -6.42 10.30
CA GLN A 178 6.63 -6.58 9.82
C GLN A 178 6.48 -6.18 8.35
N PHE A 179 7.07 -5.06 7.92
CA PHE A 179 7.04 -4.61 6.52
C PHE A 179 7.80 -5.57 5.61
N ASP A 180 8.94 -6.11 6.04
CA ASP A 180 9.67 -7.17 5.33
C ASP A 180 8.80 -8.44 5.14
N GLN A 181 8.04 -8.85 6.17
CA GLN A 181 7.12 -9.99 6.02
C GLN A 181 6.01 -9.71 4.99
N TYR A 182 5.45 -8.50 4.98
CA TYR A 182 4.45 -8.14 3.97
C TYR A 182 5.05 -8.07 2.57
N LEU A 183 6.22 -7.48 2.40
CA LEU A 183 6.91 -7.41 1.12
C LEU A 183 7.10 -8.81 0.52
N ARG A 184 7.57 -9.77 1.33
CA ARG A 184 7.71 -11.19 0.93
C ARG A 184 6.37 -11.85 0.63
N ALA A 185 5.36 -11.62 1.46
CA ALA A 185 4.03 -12.23 1.29
C ALA A 185 3.28 -11.68 0.07
N PHE A 186 3.50 -10.42 -0.28
CA PHE A 186 2.87 -9.75 -1.42
C PHE A 186 3.60 -10.01 -2.73
N ALA A 187 4.89 -10.38 -2.68
CA ALA A 187 5.75 -10.56 -3.84
C ALA A 187 5.72 -9.34 -4.77
N TRP A 188 5.74 -8.15 -4.18
CA TRP A 188 5.79 -6.89 -4.93
C TRP A 188 7.21 -6.59 -5.38
N GLU A 189 7.35 -6.14 -6.62
CA GLU A 189 8.54 -5.39 -7.04
C GLU A 189 8.54 -4.03 -6.32
N TRP A 190 9.61 -3.75 -5.58
CA TRP A 190 9.74 -2.51 -4.82
C TRP A 190 10.20 -1.36 -5.74
N PRO A 191 9.65 -0.13 -5.59
CA PRO A 191 10.09 1.01 -6.40
C PRO A 191 11.56 1.37 -6.17
N VAL A 192 12.28 1.67 -7.25
CA VAL A 192 13.73 1.94 -7.22
C VAL A 192 14.09 3.32 -6.63
N ASP A 193 13.11 4.22 -6.60
CA ASP A 193 13.22 5.59 -6.09
C ASP A 193 12.69 5.75 -4.65
N VAL A 194 12.23 4.67 -4.03
CA VAL A 194 11.72 4.67 -2.65
C VAL A 194 12.66 3.86 -1.73
N PRO A 195 13.05 4.40 -0.56
CA PRO A 195 13.85 3.65 0.41
C PRO A 195 13.25 2.28 0.74
N VAL A 196 14.10 1.26 0.78
CA VAL A 196 13.65 -0.11 1.01
C VAL A 196 13.18 -0.32 2.44
N VAL A 197 12.14 -1.15 2.60
CA VAL A 197 11.54 -1.50 3.90
C VAL A 197 11.96 -2.89 4.39
N GLY A 198 12.68 -3.66 3.57
CA GLY A 198 13.04 -5.06 3.81
C GLY A 198 14.14 -5.51 2.85
N PHE A 199 14.60 -6.76 3.03
CA PHE A 199 15.66 -7.35 2.21
C PHE A 199 15.14 -8.59 1.48
N ALA A 200 15.47 -8.69 0.20
CA ALA A 200 15.24 -9.86 -0.63
C ALA A 200 16.58 -10.46 -1.08
N THR A 201 16.63 -11.78 -1.21
CA THR A 201 17.79 -12.49 -1.75
C THR A 201 17.95 -12.19 -3.22
N ASP A 202 19.20 -12.17 -3.69
CA ASP A 202 19.59 -11.86 -5.07
C ASP A 202 19.30 -10.41 -5.51
N GLU A 203 18.88 -9.54 -4.58
CA GLU A 203 18.78 -8.10 -4.82
C GLU A 203 20.08 -7.37 -4.47
N THR A 204 20.30 -6.22 -5.12
CA THR A 204 21.39 -5.30 -4.82
C THR A 204 20.82 -3.97 -4.38
N TYR A 205 21.33 -3.46 -3.27
CA TYR A 205 20.92 -2.19 -2.69
C TYR A 205 22.05 -1.17 -2.78
N HIS A 206 21.71 0.06 -3.17
CA HIS A 206 22.63 1.21 -3.15
C HIS A 206 22.47 1.98 -1.83
N ASN A 207 23.57 2.17 -1.12
CA ASN A 207 23.61 3.00 0.07
C ASN A 207 23.84 4.47 -0.30
N THR A 208 22.80 5.28 -0.21
CA THR A 208 22.82 6.69 -0.62
C THR A 208 23.70 7.58 0.26
N THR A 209 24.10 7.10 1.45
CA THR A 209 24.96 7.85 2.38
C THR A 209 26.44 7.57 2.16
N THR A 210 26.81 6.31 1.88
CA THR A 210 28.20 5.88 1.73
C THR A 210 28.62 5.65 0.28
N ASP A 211 27.66 5.63 -0.65
CA ASP A 211 27.83 5.27 -2.07
C ASP A 211 28.31 3.81 -2.28
N GLU A 212 28.09 2.96 -1.28
CA GLU A 212 28.40 1.53 -1.31
C GLU A 212 27.22 0.72 -1.87
N TYR A 213 27.51 -0.47 -2.41
CA TYR A 213 26.48 -1.40 -2.87
C TYR A 213 26.48 -2.68 -2.04
N LEU A 214 25.31 -3.18 -1.70
CA LEU A 214 25.11 -4.39 -0.91
C LEU A 214 24.30 -5.39 -1.73
N GLU A 215 24.94 -6.45 -2.22
CA GLU A 215 24.25 -7.57 -2.87
C GLU A 215 23.91 -8.63 -1.81
N VAL A 216 22.64 -8.95 -1.65
CA VAL A 216 22.17 -9.92 -0.66
C VAL A 216 22.23 -11.33 -1.23
N ILE A 217 23.00 -12.20 -0.56
CA ILE A 217 23.22 -13.58 -1.02
C ILE A 217 22.19 -14.52 -0.38
N GLU A 218 22.17 -14.58 0.95
CA GLU A 218 21.29 -15.50 1.69
C GLU A 218 21.07 -15.02 3.13
N PRO A 219 19.91 -15.32 3.73
CA PRO A 219 19.72 -15.15 5.17
C PRO A 219 20.60 -16.14 5.95
N VAL A 220 21.11 -15.69 7.09
CA VAL A 220 22.01 -16.46 7.98
C VAL A 220 21.31 -16.84 9.28
N SER A 221 20.18 -16.20 9.58
CA SER A 221 19.28 -16.54 10.68
C SER A 221 17.89 -16.88 10.16
N GLU A 222 17.08 -17.51 11.02
CA GLU A 222 15.65 -17.74 10.79
C GLU A 222 14.87 -17.22 12.00
N ASN A 223 14.85 -15.89 12.14
CA ASN A 223 14.12 -15.23 13.22
C ASN A 223 12.63 -15.17 12.89
N ARG A 224 11.78 -15.56 13.85
CA ARG A 224 10.32 -15.57 13.64
C ARG A 224 9.65 -14.22 13.89
N ASN A 225 10.31 -13.33 14.60
CA ASN A 225 9.74 -12.09 15.14
C ASN A 225 10.76 -10.95 15.18
N ALA A 226 11.81 -11.05 14.37
CA ALA A 226 12.85 -10.04 14.22
C ALA A 226 13.46 -10.18 12.83
N MET A 227 14.12 -9.12 12.35
CA MET A 227 14.86 -9.18 11.10
C MET A 227 15.95 -10.24 11.13
N ASP A 228 16.19 -10.84 9.97
CA ASP A 228 17.30 -11.76 9.80
C ASP A 228 18.63 -11.02 9.63
N SER A 229 19.71 -11.71 10.00
CA SER A 229 21.06 -11.36 9.55
C SER A 229 21.26 -11.91 8.14
N PHE A 230 21.99 -11.19 7.29
CA PHE A 230 22.20 -11.57 5.90
C PHE A 230 23.68 -11.71 5.59
N LYS A 231 24.01 -12.71 4.78
CA LYS A 231 25.30 -12.75 4.11
C LYS A 231 25.19 -11.89 2.87
N ILE A 232 26.07 -10.91 2.78
CA ILE A 232 26.08 -9.95 1.68
C ILE A 232 27.44 -9.95 0.99
N ARG A 233 27.46 -9.44 -0.23
CA ARG A 233 28.67 -8.97 -0.90
C ARG A 233 28.60 -7.44 -0.95
N ARG A 234 29.53 -6.79 -0.26
CA ARG A 234 29.67 -5.33 -0.21
C ARG A 234 30.65 -4.87 -1.28
N TYR A 235 30.28 -3.83 -2.00
CA TYR A 235 31.14 -3.15 -2.97
C TYR A 235 31.33 -1.70 -2.54
N ALA A 236 32.57 -1.20 -2.64
CA ALA A 236 32.91 0.20 -2.34
C ALA A 236 32.47 1.20 -3.44
N GLY A 237 31.81 0.71 -4.49
CA GLY A 237 31.32 1.44 -5.65
C GLY A 237 30.58 0.47 -6.57
N GLU A 238 30.35 0.85 -7.82
CA GLU A 238 29.56 0.04 -8.76
C GLU A 238 30.06 -1.43 -8.85
N PRO A 239 29.16 -2.43 -8.74
CA PRO A 239 29.52 -3.85 -8.76
C PRO A 239 30.25 -4.32 -10.02
N GLU A 240 30.11 -3.61 -11.15
CA GLU A 240 30.77 -3.95 -12.41
C GLU A 240 32.27 -3.58 -12.42
N THR A 241 32.67 -2.62 -11.60
CA THR A 241 34.01 -2.00 -11.64
C THR A 241 34.81 -2.23 -10.36
N HIS A 242 34.15 -2.67 -9.29
CA HIS A 242 34.76 -2.89 -7.98
C HIS A 242 34.66 -4.36 -7.57
N ASP A 243 35.72 -4.86 -6.92
CA ASP A 243 35.67 -6.18 -6.29
C ASP A 243 34.82 -6.13 -5.02
N GLY A 244 33.95 -7.11 -4.85
CA GLY A 244 33.07 -7.22 -3.69
C GLY A 244 33.66 -8.07 -2.58
N GLU A 245 33.57 -7.61 -1.33
CA GLU A 245 33.94 -8.37 -0.14
C GLU A 245 32.71 -9.05 0.47
N THR A 246 32.82 -10.33 0.81
CA THR A 246 31.73 -11.07 1.45
C THR A 246 31.81 -10.93 2.96
N GLU A 247 30.70 -10.52 3.57
CA GLU A 247 30.57 -10.38 5.02
C GLU A 247 29.17 -10.77 5.50
N ILE A 248 28.99 -10.79 6.82
CA ILE A 248 27.68 -10.99 7.46
C ILE A 248 27.23 -9.63 7.99
N LEU A 249 26.11 -9.16 7.48
CA LEU A 249 25.38 -8.01 8.01
C LEU A 249 24.43 -8.50 9.09
N ASP A 250 24.65 -8.09 10.34
CA ASP A 250 23.81 -8.50 11.45
C ASP A 250 22.44 -7.80 11.39
N SER A 251 21.43 -8.42 12.02
CA SER A 251 20.06 -7.90 12.02
C SER A 251 19.91 -6.48 12.57
N THR A 252 20.77 -6.05 13.50
CA THR A 252 20.69 -4.69 14.06
C THR A 252 21.15 -3.68 13.03
N THR A 253 22.25 -3.98 12.33
CA THR A 253 22.75 -3.14 11.24
C THR A 253 21.76 -3.09 10.06
N VAL A 254 21.10 -4.21 9.73
CA VAL A 254 20.02 -4.24 8.70
C VAL A 254 18.88 -3.28 9.08
N VAL A 255 18.37 -3.41 10.31
CA VAL A 255 17.31 -2.52 10.81
C VAL A 255 17.78 -1.06 10.80
N GLU A 256 19.02 -0.79 11.21
CA GLU A 256 19.56 0.56 11.18
C GLU A 256 19.57 1.15 9.77
N HIS A 257 19.99 0.38 8.76
CA HIS A 257 19.99 0.85 7.37
C HIS A 257 18.59 1.18 6.86
N ILE A 258 17.60 0.33 7.17
CA ILE A 258 16.21 0.49 6.74
C ILE A 258 15.55 1.67 7.46
N VAL A 259 15.63 1.72 8.80
CA VAL A 259 15.03 2.82 9.60
C VAL A 259 15.63 4.16 9.20
N ASN A 260 16.94 4.24 8.96
CA ASN A 260 17.58 5.48 8.52
C ASN A 260 17.44 5.74 7.01
N ARG A 261 16.61 4.98 6.28
CA ARG A 261 16.27 5.18 4.87
C ARG A 261 17.52 5.28 3.97
N ARG A 262 18.55 4.48 4.27
CA ARG A 262 19.87 4.60 3.61
C ARG A 262 19.96 3.82 2.30
N LEU A 263 19.01 2.93 2.02
CA LEU A 263 19.12 1.92 0.96
C LEU A 263 18.02 2.10 -0.08
N LEU A 264 18.41 2.10 -1.36
CA LEU A 264 17.52 2.04 -2.53
C LEU A 264 17.77 0.74 -3.30
N VAL A 265 16.75 0.24 -4.01
CA VAL A 265 16.94 -0.90 -4.93
C VAL A 265 17.76 -0.43 -6.13
N GLU A 266 18.85 -1.12 -6.42
CA GLU A 266 19.61 -0.86 -7.64
C GLU A 266 18.86 -1.45 -8.84
N ALA A 267 18.44 -0.58 -9.77
CA ALA A 267 17.84 -0.99 -11.03
C ALA A 267 18.91 -1.63 -11.93
N ARG A 268 19.26 -2.90 -11.70
CA ARG A 268 20.09 -3.64 -12.65
C ARG A 268 19.31 -3.79 -13.96
N PRO A 269 19.81 -3.32 -15.11
CA PRO A 269 19.28 -3.78 -16.38
C PRO A 269 19.52 -5.29 -16.45
N ASP A 270 18.47 -6.06 -16.71
CA ASP A 270 18.52 -7.52 -16.83
C ASP A 270 19.82 -7.97 -17.52
N SER A 271 20.59 -8.81 -16.83
CA SER A 271 21.77 -9.44 -17.39
C SER A 271 21.38 -10.07 -18.74
N PRO A 272 22.06 -9.74 -19.86
CA PRO A 272 21.74 -10.33 -21.14
C PRO A 272 21.91 -11.84 -21.02
N SER A 273 20.82 -12.55 -21.24
CA SER A 273 20.79 -14.01 -21.27
C SER A 273 21.93 -14.49 -22.17
N LEU A 274 22.79 -15.35 -21.62
CA LEU A 274 23.90 -15.99 -22.33
C LEU A 274 23.44 -16.42 -23.74
N PRO A 275 24.16 -16.06 -24.82
CA PRO A 275 23.76 -16.48 -26.15
C PRO A 275 23.79 -18.00 -26.23
N GLU A 276 22.64 -18.56 -26.61
CA GLU A 276 22.44 -19.97 -26.89
C GLU A 276 23.59 -20.49 -27.76
N SER A 277 24.29 -21.51 -27.25
CA SER A 277 25.39 -22.15 -27.96
C SER A 277 24.87 -22.68 -29.29
N THR A 278 25.24 -22.04 -30.40
CA THR A 278 25.07 -22.62 -31.74
C THR A 278 25.91 -23.88 -31.83
N GLU A 279 25.26 -25.04 -31.73
CA GLU A 279 25.84 -26.31 -32.13
C GLU A 279 26.17 -26.29 -33.63
N PRO A 280 27.34 -26.80 -34.06
CA PRO A 280 27.67 -26.89 -35.46
C PRO A 280 26.99 -28.13 -36.06
N THR A 281 26.01 -27.92 -36.93
CA THR A 281 25.50 -29.01 -37.78
C THR A 281 26.57 -29.38 -38.80
N THR A 282 27.05 -30.62 -38.75
CA THR A 282 27.85 -31.25 -39.83
C THR A 282 26.94 -32.17 -40.63
#